data_AF-A0A6A5AW48-F1
#
_entry.id   AF-A0A6A5AW48-F1
#
_cell.length_a   1.000
_cell.length_b   1.000
_cell.length_c   1.000
_cell.angle_alpha   90.00
_cell.angle_beta   90.00
_cell.angle_gamma   90.00
#
_symmetry.space_group_name_H-M   'P 1'
#
loop_
_entity.id
_entity.type
_entity.pdbx_description
1 polymer ?
#
loop_
_entity_poly.entity_id
_entity_poly.type
_entity_poly.pdbx_seq_one_letter_code
_entity_poly.pdbx_strand_id
1 'polypeptide(L)'
;MAAQVALDGRDIYTGCNTLHIHMSTHKSLNVQCNNDKMRDYFNPNLPSVDPAEQQGEPRGMLGDMPPRRFSSPDASRGRRPAEYPPPPSSS
;
A
#
# COMPACT_ATOMS: atom_id res chain seq x y z
N MET A 1 -30.41 14.52 6.38
CA MET A 1 -29.20 15.36 6.27
C MET A 1 -28.75 15.96 7.61
N ALA A 2 -29.18 15.42 8.76
CA ALA A 2 -28.89 16.01 10.07
C ALA A 2 -27.38 16.01 10.39
N ALA A 3 -26.68 14.92 10.06
CA ALA A 3 -25.24 14.79 10.32
C ALA A 3 -24.40 15.82 9.55
N GLN A 4 -24.66 16.01 8.24
CA GLN A 4 -23.92 16.98 7.43
C GLN A 4 -24.07 18.39 8.01
N VAL A 5 -25.30 18.86 8.20
CA VAL A 5 -25.57 20.22 8.72
C VAL A 5 -24.97 20.42 10.12
N ALA A 6 -24.98 19.37 10.95
CA ALA A 6 -24.47 19.46 12.30
C ALA A 6 -22.95 19.35 12.40
N LEU A 7 -22.24 18.82 11.41
CA LEU A 7 -20.82 18.47 11.53
C LEU A 7 -19.90 19.15 10.51
N ASP A 8 -20.44 19.62 9.39
CA ASP A 8 -19.65 20.33 8.38
C ASP A 8 -18.99 21.60 8.97
N GLY A 9 -17.71 21.79 8.69
CA GLY A 9 -16.88 22.87 9.21
C GLY A 9 -16.46 22.73 10.68
N ARG A 10 -16.78 21.62 11.35
CA ARG A 10 -16.35 21.38 12.75
C ARG A 10 -15.09 20.54 12.83
N ASP A 11 -14.33 20.72 13.90
CA ASP A 11 -13.10 19.98 14.14
C ASP A 11 -13.34 18.64 14.88
N ILE A 12 -12.62 17.59 14.51
CA ILE A 12 -12.58 16.33 15.29
C ILE A 12 -11.84 16.54 16.62
N TYR A 13 -10.77 17.33 16.58
CA TYR A 13 -10.02 17.74 17.77
C TYR A 13 -9.85 19.26 17.71
N THR A 14 -10.01 19.97 18.84
CA THR A 14 -9.98 21.44 18.88
C THR A 14 -8.80 22.03 18.08
N GLY A 15 -9.10 22.75 17.01
CA GLY A 15 -8.10 23.43 16.18
C GLY A 15 -7.45 22.57 15.09
N CYS A 16 -7.88 21.32 14.86
CA CYS A 16 -7.39 20.51 13.74
C CYS A 16 -8.40 19.45 13.24
N ASN A 17 -8.16 18.95 12.02
CA ASN A 17 -9.03 17.98 11.33
C ASN A 17 -10.46 18.48 11.13
N THR A 18 -10.60 19.69 10.58
CA THR A 18 -11.88 20.28 10.18
C THR A 18 -12.59 19.41 9.15
N LEU A 19 -13.84 19.06 9.42
CA LEU A 19 -14.65 18.18 8.58
C LEU A 19 -15.23 18.96 7.40
N HIS A 20 -15.07 18.40 6.20
CA HIS A 20 -15.76 18.85 4.98
C HIS A 20 -16.65 17.72 4.47
N ILE A 21 -17.97 17.88 4.59
CA ILE A 21 -18.95 16.80 4.41
C ILE A 21 -19.89 17.15 3.26
N HIS A 22 -19.77 16.42 2.16
CA HIS A 22 -20.66 16.54 1.01
C HIS A 22 -21.43 15.22 0.81
N MET A 23 -22.67 15.33 0.34
CA MET A 23 -23.46 14.16 -0.03
C MET A 23 -22.93 13.55 -1.32
N SER A 24 -22.65 12.25 -1.31
CA SER A 24 -22.35 11.50 -2.51
C SER A 24 -23.62 11.27 -3.35
N THR A 25 -23.45 11.04 -4.65
CA THR A 25 -24.56 10.72 -5.57
C THR A 25 -24.96 9.24 -5.50
N HIS A 26 -24.10 8.38 -4.94
CA HIS A 26 -24.33 6.96 -4.81
C HIS A 26 -25.34 6.65 -3.71
N LYS A 27 -26.33 5.81 -4.01
CA LYS A 27 -27.31 5.34 -3.02
C LYS A 27 -26.75 4.26 -2.08
N SER A 28 -25.69 3.57 -2.51
CA SER A 28 -25.10 2.45 -1.79
C SER A 28 -23.59 2.42 -2.02
N LEU A 29 -22.86 1.90 -1.04
CA LEU A 29 -21.41 1.70 -1.09
C LEU A 29 -21.11 0.20 -1.09
N ASN A 30 -20.08 -0.21 -1.83
CA ASN A 30 -19.63 -1.60 -1.89
C ASN A 30 -18.37 -1.78 -1.04
N VAL A 31 -18.39 -2.73 -0.12
CA VAL A 31 -17.27 -3.04 0.78
C VAL A 31 -16.83 -4.48 0.55
N GLN A 32 -15.55 -4.69 0.23
CA GLN A 32 -15.04 -6.01 -0.18
C GLN A 32 -14.29 -6.72 0.96
N CYS A 33 -13.77 -5.97 1.91
CA CYS A 33 -12.96 -6.46 3.01
C CYS A 33 -13.25 -5.65 4.29
N ASN A 34 -12.82 -6.16 5.43
CA ASN A 34 -12.96 -5.51 6.74
C ASN A 34 -11.57 -5.19 7.31
N ASN A 35 -11.04 -4.02 6.98
CA ASN A 35 -9.70 -3.56 7.36
C ASN A 35 -9.69 -2.08 7.80
N ASP A 36 -8.50 -1.50 7.93
CA ASP A 36 -8.33 -0.10 8.38
C ASP A 36 -8.82 0.92 7.33
N LYS A 37 -8.91 0.53 6.05
CA LYS A 37 -9.32 1.40 4.94
C LYS A 37 -10.83 1.34 4.70
N MET A 38 -11.46 0.18 4.89
CA MET A 38 -12.89 -0.02 4.70
C MET A 38 -13.47 -1.05 5.67
N ARG A 39 -14.73 -0.86 6.05
CA ARG A 39 -15.42 -1.73 7.01
C ARG A 39 -16.91 -1.82 6.70
N ASP A 40 -17.44 -3.03 6.63
CA ASP A 40 -18.87 -3.32 6.63
C ASP A 40 -19.29 -3.66 8.06
N TYR A 41 -20.10 -2.79 8.67
CA TYR A 41 -20.59 -2.96 10.03
C TYR A 41 -21.78 -3.95 10.13
N PHE A 42 -22.40 -4.34 9.01
CA PHE A 42 -23.49 -5.31 8.97
C PHE A 42 -23.02 -6.73 8.66
N ASN A 43 -21.87 -6.89 8.01
CA ASN A 43 -21.28 -8.19 7.70
C ASN A 43 -19.86 -8.34 8.30
N PRO A 44 -19.74 -8.90 9.52
CA PRO A 44 -18.44 -9.09 10.16
C PRO A 44 -17.58 -10.18 9.50
N ASN A 45 -18.16 -11.03 8.65
CA ASN A 45 -17.48 -12.21 8.08
C ASN A 45 -16.67 -11.90 6.80
N LEU A 46 -16.60 -10.64 6.35
CA LEU A 46 -15.76 -10.28 5.21
C LEU A 46 -14.27 -10.49 5.54
N PRO A 47 -13.45 -10.88 4.54
CA PRO A 47 -12.02 -11.07 4.75
C PRO A 47 -11.34 -9.76 5.19
N SER A 48 -10.26 -9.85 5.97
CA SER A 48 -9.49 -8.66 6.37
C SER A 48 -8.48 -8.18 5.33
N VAL A 49 -8.13 -9.03 4.35
CA VAL A 49 -7.08 -8.71 3.37
C VAL A 49 -7.70 -8.06 2.14
N ASP A 50 -7.09 -6.97 1.69
CA ASP A 50 -7.48 -6.34 0.42
C ASP A 50 -7.16 -7.28 -0.75
N PRO A 51 -8.09 -7.50 -1.70
CA PRO A 51 -7.85 -8.35 -2.86
C PRO A 51 -6.71 -7.82 -3.76
N ALA A 52 -6.41 -6.52 -3.69
CA ALA A 52 -5.26 -5.92 -4.37
C ALA A 52 -3.92 -6.28 -3.71
N GLU A 53 -3.90 -6.44 -2.38
CA GLU A 53 -2.69 -6.81 -1.62
C GLU A 53 -2.39 -8.32 -1.72
N GLN A 54 -3.41 -9.15 -1.98
CA GLN A 54 -3.22 -10.58 -2.26
C GLN A 54 -2.48 -10.87 -3.58
N GLN A 55 -2.46 -9.94 -4.53
CA GLN A 55 -1.84 -10.15 -5.86
C GLN A 55 -0.35 -9.77 -5.90
N GLY A 56 0.22 -9.30 -4.78
CA GLY A 56 1.60 -8.78 -4.72
C GLY A 56 2.72 -9.79 -4.46
N GLU A 57 2.41 -11.04 -4.09
CA GLU A 57 3.45 -12.01 -3.70
C GLU A 57 3.46 -13.22 -4.64
N PRO A 58 4.40 -13.33 -5.60
CA PRO A 58 4.74 -14.64 -6.13
C PRO A 58 5.38 -15.42 -4.99
N ARG A 59 4.57 -16.28 -4.36
CA ARG A 59 5.04 -17.37 -3.49
C ARG A 59 6.33 -17.93 -4.06
N GLY A 60 7.43 -17.78 -3.32
CA GLY A 60 8.71 -18.38 -3.67
C GLY A 60 8.52 -19.86 -3.98
N MET A 61 8.75 -20.23 -5.24
CA MET A 61 8.92 -21.62 -5.65
C MET A 61 10.42 -21.88 -5.77
N LEU A 62 10.95 -22.38 -4.67
CA LEU A 62 12.15 -23.18 -4.58
C LEU A 62 12.13 -24.28 -5.67
N GLY A 63 13.11 -24.31 -6.58
CA GLY A 63 13.26 -25.40 -7.55
C GLY A 63 14.34 -25.16 -8.61
N ASP A 64 15.53 -25.72 -8.37
CA ASP A 64 16.57 -26.12 -9.32
C ASP A 64 16.83 -25.29 -10.59
N MET A 65 17.91 -24.49 -10.58
CA MET A 65 18.67 -24.21 -11.80
C MET A 65 20.15 -24.57 -11.57
N PRO A 66 20.74 -25.51 -12.34
CA PRO A 66 22.09 -26.01 -12.10
C PRO A 66 23.17 -24.98 -12.50
N PRO A 67 24.39 -25.06 -11.93
CA PRO A 67 25.42 -24.08 -12.18
C PRO A 67 25.98 -24.27 -13.59
N ARG A 68 25.70 -23.33 -14.50
CA ARG A 68 26.39 -23.30 -15.80
C ARG A 68 27.82 -22.79 -15.59
N ARG A 69 28.75 -23.76 -15.53
CA ARG A 69 30.19 -23.54 -15.62
C ARG A 69 30.57 -22.93 -16.98
N PHE A 70 31.17 -21.75 -16.89
CA PHE A 70 32.22 -21.12 -17.72
C PHE A 70 32.39 -21.57 -19.19
N SER A 71 32.31 -20.61 -20.11
CA SER A 71 33.12 -20.53 -21.36
C SER A 71 33.16 -19.10 -21.92
N SER A 72 34.19 -18.35 -21.52
CA SER A 72 35.04 -17.38 -22.29
C SER A 72 34.40 -16.21 -23.09
N PRO A 73 35.20 -15.29 -23.67
CA PRO A 73 36.11 -14.32 -23.03
C PRO A 73 35.83 -12.86 -23.48
N ASP A 74 36.46 -11.90 -22.78
CA ASP A 74 36.72 -10.51 -23.17
C ASP A 74 35.53 -9.59 -23.53
N ALA A 75 35.16 -8.73 -22.58
CA ALA A 75 34.55 -7.44 -22.87
C ALA A 75 34.89 -6.43 -21.76
N SER A 76 36.15 -6.02 -21.73
CA SER A 76 36.56 -4.80 -21.03
C SER A 76 35.87 -3.60 -21.69
N ARG A 77 34.71 -3.15 -21.17
CA ARG A 77 34.14 -1.79 -21.33
C ARG A 77 32.84 -1.59 -20.53
N GLY A 78 33.01 -1.11 -19.31
CA GLY A 78 32.35 0.10 -18.80
C GLY A 78 30.81 0.18 -18.73
N ARG A 79 30.25 -0.12 -17.55
CA ARG A 79 29.44 0.82 -16.73
C ARG A 79 28.99 0.10 -15.46
N ARG A 80 29.63 0.40 -14.31
CA ARG A 80 29.03 0.10 -13.01
C ARG A 80 27.95 1.16 -12.73
N PRO A 81 26.75 0.81 -12.23
CA PRO A 81 25.84 1.78 -11.63
C PRO A 81 26.55 2.41 -10.42
N ALA A 82 26.38 3.72 -10.23
CA ALA A 82 27.01 4.47 -9.15
C ALA A 82 26.63 3.86 -7.79
N GLU A 83 27.61 3.27 -7.12
CA GLU A 83 27.53 2.89 -5.71
C GLU A 83 27.62 4.18 -4.89
N TYR A 84 26.53 4.55 -4.19
CA TYR A 84 26.55 5.69 -3.29
C TYR A 84 27.52 5.40 -2.13
N PRO A 85 28.39 6.36 -1.76
CA PRO A 85 29.23 6.19 -0.58
C PRO A 85 28.35 6.12 0.68
N PRO A 86 28.69 5.28 1.68
CA PRO A 86 27.98 5.22 2.93
C PRO A 86 28.10 6.55 3.70
N PRO A 87 27.08 6.95 4.49
CA PRO A 87 27.11 8.19 5.26
C PRO A 87 28.21 8.13 6.35
N PRO A 88 28.85 9.28 6.68
CA PRO A 88 29.87 9.32 7.72
C PRO A 88 29.27 9.04 9.10
N SER A 89 29.93 8.16 9.87
CA SER A 89 29.62 7.89 11.27
C SER A 89 29.93 9.11 12.13
N SER A 90 28.95 9.58 12.89
CA SER A 90 29.10 10.65 13.88
C SER A 90 29.97 10.20 15.05
N SER A 91 30.96 11.04 15.40
CA SER A 91 31.65 11.06 16.70
C SER A 91 31.45 12.42 17.35
#